data_AF-A0A3S4Y273-F1
#
_entry.id   AF-A0A3S4Y273-F1
#
_cell.length_a   1.000
_cell.length_b   1.000
_cell.length_c   1.000
_cell.angle_alpha   90.00
_cell.angle_beta   90.00
_cell.angle_gamma   90.00
#
_symmetry.space_group_name_H-M   'P 1'
#
loop_
_entity.id
_entity.type
_entity.pdbx_description
1 polymer ?
#
loop_
_entity_poly.entity_id
_entity_poly.type
_entity_poly.pdbx_seq_one_letter_code
_entity_poly.pdbx_strand_id
1 'polypeptide(L)'
;MENSKRVGKGGGVEYELCSLPQNLQDEIRNKFATAVVKSKLKAPLALRQVELTTLTAKQRDAADARMVLVVKVLELEQAQPRYKAVKFLCEQIKHGEVSAELMKLVELANNKKGKNRTLSDRTLGQWVLDYEKADTPEARLKALAPMKRMAKKAEDVWYLSWFLGIFRQKNALSVAESYRYFVQSGRNAITNSPICLQPYPV
;
A
#
# COMPACT_ATOMS: atom_id res chain seq x y z
N MET A 1 -19.80 -33.36 21.36
CA MET A 1 -19.19 -32.02 21.28
C MET A 1 -18.37 -31.83 22.53
N GLU A 2 -17.06 -31.98 22.38
CA GLU A 2 -16.14 -31.64 23.45
C GLU A 2 -16.01 -30.11 23.48
N ASN A 3 -16.18 -29.53 24.67
CA ASN A 3 -16.19 -28.09 24.86
C ASN A 3 -15.23 -27.74 26.01
N SER A 4 -14.55 -26.60 25.90
CA SER A 4 -13.56 -26.16 26.89
C SER A 4 -13.88 -24.76 27.36
N LYS A 5 -13.74 -24.50 28.66
CA LYS A 5 -13.93 -23.15 29.20
C LYS A 5 -12.80 -22.25 28.71
N ARG A 6 -13.14 -21.02 28.29
CA ARG A 6 -12.15 -20.00 27.91
C ARG A 6 -11.21 -19.71 29.08
N VAL A 7 -9.92 -19.59 28.79
CA VAL A 7 -8.88 -19.28 29.80
C VAL A 7 -8.86 -17.78 30.18
N GLY A 8 -9.72 -16.95 29.59
CA GLY A 8 -9.78 -15.50 29.80
C GLY A 8 -10.92 -14.99 30.70
N LYS A 9 -11.01 -13.65 30.86
CA LYS A 9 -12.15 -13.01 31.55
C LYS A 9 -13.42 -13.10 30.70
N GLY A 10 -14.40 -13.86 31.19
CA GLY A 10 -15.74 -14.03 30.59
C GLY A 10 -16.14 -15.50 30.51
N GLY A 11 -17.38 -15.82 30.92
CA GLY A 11 -17.88 -17.21 31.06
C GLY A 11 -18.20 -17.96 29.76
N GLY A 12 -17.52 -17.62 28.66
CA GLY A 12 -17.73 -18.27 27.37
C GLY A 12 -17.05 -19.64 27.27
N VAL A 13 -17.51 -20.43 26.30
CA VAL A 13 -16.98 -21.76 25.97
C VAL A 13 -16.32 -21.71 24.59
N GLU A 14 -15.24 -22.47 24.40
CA GLU A 14 -14.58 -22.71 23.13
C GLU A 14 -14.91 -24.11 22.63
N TYR A 15 -15.06 -24.22 21.31
CA TYR A 15 -15.32 -25.47 20.62
C TYR A 15 -14.23 -25.67 19.58
N GLU A 16 -13.70 -26.89 19.50
CA GLU A 16 -12.83 -27.27 18.40
C GLU A 16 -13.63 -27.24 17.08
N LEU A 17 -13.01 -26.74 16.01
CA LEU A 17 -13.71 -26.60 14.72
C LEU A 17 -14.24 -27.95 14.22
N CYS A 18 -13.48 -29.02 14.41
CA CYS A 18 -13.85 -30.38 14.00
C CYS A 18 -14.97 -31.01 14.84
N SER A 19 -15.26 -30.46 16.03
CA SER A 19 -16.32 -30.97 16.91
C SER A 19 -17.69 -30.36 16.61
N LEU A 20 -17.74 -29.35 15.72
CA LEU A 20 -18.96 -28.72 15.24
C LEU A 20 -19.62 -29.54 14.11
N PRO A 21 -20.95 -29.48 13.94
CA PRO A 21 -21.64 -30.15 12.84
C PRO A 21 -21.18 -29.58 11.50
N GLN A 22 -21.19 -30.43 10.47
CA GLN A 22 -20.56 -30.14 9.18
C GLN A 22 -21.06 -28.84 8.55
N ASN A 23 -22.36 -28.56 8.65
CA ASN A 23 -22.94 -27.32 8.13
C ASN A 23 -22.33 -26.06 8.75
N LEU A 24 -22.01 -26.08 10.04
CA LEU A 24 -21.38 -24.97 10.74
C LEU A 24 -19.89 -24.86 10.40
N GLN A 25 -19.20 -25.98 10.23
CA GLN A 25 -17.81 -25.96 9.76
C GLN A 25 -17.70 -25.31 8.37
N ASP A 26 -18.60 -25.68 7.46
CA ASP A 26 -18.63 -25.17 6.10
C ASP A 26 -19.01 -23.69 6.07
N GLU A 27 -19.97 -23.25 6.88
CA GLU A 27 -20.34 -21.84 7.00
C GLU A 27 -19.19 -21.00 7.57
N ILE A 28 -18.49 -21.49 8.60
CA ILE A 28 -17.32 -20.82 9.18
C ILE A 28 -16.22 -20.68 8.13
N ARG A 29 -15.87 -21.78 7.43
CA ARG A 29 -14.88 -21.76 6.36
C ARG A 29 -15.25 -20.80 5.23
N ASN A 30 -16.52 -20.79 4.82
CA ASN A 30 -17.03 -19.87 3.80
C ASN A 30 -16.95 -18.41 4.24
N LYS A 31 -17.29 -18.10 5.48
CA LYS A 31 -17.17 -16.74 6.05
C LYS A 31 -15.72 -16.29 6.11
N PHE A 32 -14.79 -17.17 6.53
CA PHE A 32 -13.35 -16.90 6.51
C PHE A 32 -12.83 -16.67 5.09
N ALA A 33 -13.16 -17.56 4.14
CA ALA A 33 -12.77 -17.40 2.74
C ALA A 33 -13.29 -16.09 2.15
N THR A 34 -14.56 -15.75 2.42
CA THR A 34 -15.16 -14.48 1.99
C THR A 34 -14.47 -13.28 2.62
N ALA A 35 -14.10 -13.35 3.91
CA ALA A 35 -13.37 -12.29 4.60
C ALA A 35 -11.96 -12.09 4.02
N VAL A 36 -11.25 -13.19 3.73
CA VAL A 36 -9.92 -13.19 3.10
C VAL A 36 -9.99 -12.59 1.68
N VAL A 37 -11.00 -12.95 0.89
CA VAL A 37 -11.21 -12.38 -0.46
C VAL A 37 -11.63 -10.90 -0.39
N LYS A 38 -12.46 -10.50 0.58
CA LYS A 38 -12.85 -9.09 0.80
C LYS A 38 -11.68 -8.24 1.29
N SER A 39 -10.79 -8.81 2.11
CA SER A 39 -9.51 -8.18 2.44
C SER A 39 -8.59 -8.28 1.23
N LYS A 40 -8.78 -7.39 0.26
CA LYS A 40 -7.86 -7.25 -0.87
C LYS A 40 -6.44 -7.18 -0.32
N LEU A 41 -5.68 -8.26 -0.48
CA LEU A 41 -4.22 -8.20 -0.44
C LEU A 41 -3.87 -7.20 -1.54
N LYS A 42 -3.48 -5.98 -1.16
CA LYS A 42 -2.86 -5.07 -2.11
C LYS A 42 -1.62 -5.80 -2.58
N ALA A 43 -1.68 -6.38 -3.79
CA ALA A 43 -0.48 -6.76 -4.50
C ALA A 43 0.49 -5.60 -4.34
N PRO A 44 1.75 -5.83 -3.93
CA PRO A 44 2.73 -4.77 -3.90
C PRO A 44 2.75 -4.25 -5.33
N LEU A 45 2.22 -3.03 -5.55
CA LEU A 45 2.43 -2.37 -6.83
C LEU A 45 3.94 -2.39 -6.99
N ALA A 46 4.43 -3.04 -8.04
CA ALA A 46 5.85 -3.15 -8.32
C ALA A 46 6.45 -1.74 -8.23
N LEU A 47 7.02 -1.42 -7.08
CA LEU A 47 7.73 -0.19 -6.85
C LEU A 47 8.98 -0.37 -7.68
N ARG A 48 9.03 0.32 -8.81
CA ARG A 48 10.15 0.30 -9.75
C ARG A 48 11.44 0.33 -8.93
N GLN A 49 12.36 -0.62 -9.16
CA GLN A 49 13.69 -0.57 -8.57
C GLN A 49 14.28 0.80 -8.93
N VAL A 50 14.42 1.68 -7.94
CA VAL A 50 14.89 3.06 -8.18
C VAL A 50 16.35 3.01 -8.56
N GLU A 51 16.69 3.33 -9.81
CA GLU A 51 18.09 3.52 -10.17
C GLU A 51 18.54 4.92 -9.73
N LEU A 52 19.66 5.02 -9.01
CA LEU A 52 20.17 6.28 -8.46
C LEU A 52 20.43 7.33 -9.55
N THR A 53 20.83 6.84 -10.73
CA THR A 53 21.07 7.65 -11.93
C THR A 53 19.80 8.33 -12.46
N THR A 54 18.62 7.80 -12.13
CA THR A 54 17.33 8.31 -12.60
C THR A 54 16.65 9.27 -11.62
N LEU A 55 17.22 9.47 -10.42
CA LEU A 55 16.69 10.41 -9.45
C LEU A 55 16.91 11.86 -9.90
N THR A 56 15.84 12.63 -9.96
CA THR A 56 15.92 14.09 -10.19
C THR A 56 16.51 14.80 -8.98
N ALA A 57 17.11 15.98 -9.17
CA ALA A 57 17.66 16.80 -8.07
C ALA A 57 16.64 17.00 -6.94
N LYS A 58 15.39 17.37 -7.28
CA LYS A 58 14.29 17.54 -6.30
C LYS A 58 13.98 16.28 -5.49
N GLN A 59 14.17 15.09 -6.06
CA GLN A 59 13.96 13.84 -5.34
C GLN A 59 15.12 13.55 -4.38
N ARG A 60 16.35 13.91 -4.75
CA ARG A 60 17.53 13.82 -3.87
C ARG A 60 17.39 14.79 -2.72
N ASP A 61 17.10 16.06 -3.00
CA ASP A 61 16.88 17.09 -1.97
C ASP A 61 15.80 16.67 -0.96
N ALA A 62 14.70 16.09 -1.44
CA ALA A 62 13.65 15.57 -0.57
C ALA A 62 14.08 14.32 0.22
N ALA A 63 14.91 13.45 -0.34
CA ALA A 63 15.45 12.29 0.34
C ALA A 63 16.44 12.71 1.44
N ASP A 64 17.34 13.64 1.14
CA ASP A 64 18.30 14.20 2.08
C ASP A 64 17.58 14.89 3.26
N ALA A 65 16.55 15.69 2.96
CA ALA A 65 15.72 16.29 4.00
C ALA A 65 15.03 15.23 4.88
N ARG A 66 14.57 14.11 4.32
CA ARG A 66 14.01 12.99 5.10
C ARG A 66 15.07 12.31 5.96
N MET A 67 16.30 12.15 5.46
CA MET A 67 17.41 11.60 6.24
C MET A 67 17.70 12.46 7.47
N VAL A 68 17.73 13.80 7.32
CA VAL A 68 17.92 14.70 8.46
C VAL A 68 16.81 14.53 9.51
N LEU A 69 15.55 14.43 9.08
CA LEU A 69 14.43 14.18 10.01
C LEU A 69 14.54 12.83 10.71
N VAL A 70 14.97 11.78 10.00
CA VAL A 70 15.17 10.45 10.58
C VAL A 70 16.29 10.49 11.62
N VAL A 71 17.43 11.11 11.32
CA VAL A 71 18.53 11.29 12.29
C VAL A 71 18.02 12.01 13.53
N LYS A 72 17.19 13.05 13.37
CA LYS A 72 16.60 13.74 14.53
C LYS A 72 15.71 12.86 15.39
N VAL A 73 14.96 11.94 14.78
CA VAL A 73 14.17 10.95 15.51
C VAL A 73 15.08 9.96 16.24
N LEU A 74 16.14 9.47 15.59
CA LEU A 74 17.09 8.54 16.20
C LEU A 74 17.85 9.15 17.39
N GLU A 75 18.15 10.45 17.35
CA GLU A 75 18.68 11.20 18.50
C GLU A 75 17.69 11.20 19.66
N LEU A 76 16.41 11.51 19.39
CA LEU A 76 15.36 11.49 20.41
C LEU A 76 15.15 10.09 20.97
N GLU A 77 15.28 9.05 20.14
CA GLU A 77 15.10 7.64 20.52
C GLU A 77 16.10 7.18 21.60
N GLN A 78 17.25 7.85 21.74
CA GLN A 78 18.20 7.58 22.83
C GLN A 78 17.62 7.84 24.22
N ALA A 79 16.64 8.74 24.33
CA ALA A 79 16.02 9.12 25.60
C ALA A 79 14.57 8.61 25.78
N GLN A 80 13.92 8.15 24.71
CA GLN A 80 12.52 7.71 24.75
C GLN A 80 12.21 6.67 23.66
N PRO A 81 11.17 5.85 23.82
CA PRO A 81 10.75 4.91 22.78
C PRO A 81 10.42 5.62 21.46
N ARG A 82 10.78 4.99 20.32
CA ARG A 82 10.56 5.52 18.96
C ARG A 82 9.21 6.15 18.71
N TYR A 83 8.13 5.48 19.10
CA TYR A 83 6.77 5.99 18.86
C TYR A 83 6.54 7.34 19.55
N LYS A 84 7.13 7.55 20.73
CA LYS A 84 7.09 8.84 21.44
C LYS A 84 7.98 9.88 20.74
N ALA A 85 9.19 9.50 20.33
CA ALA A 85 10.12 10.38 19.60
C ALA A 85 9.50 10.91 18.29
N VAL A 86 8.90 10.02 17.49
CA VAL A 86 8.20 10.37 16.25
C VAL A 86 7.02 11.31 16.53
N LYS A 87 6.17 10.95 17.50
CA LYS A 87 5.00 11.76 17.85
C LYS A 87 5.41 13.15 18.35
N PHE A 88 6.41 13.21 19.22
CA PHE A 88 6.95 14.46 19.76
C PHE A 88 7.46 15.39 18.66
N LEU A 89 8.25 14.87 17.71
CA LEU A 89 8.74 15.69 16.60
C LEU A 89 7.60 16.16 15.68
N CYS A 90 6.63 15.30 15.37
CA CYS A 90 5.45 15.69 14.59
C CYS A 90 4.61 16.78 15.29
N GLU A 91 4.46 16.70 16.62
CA GLU A 91 3.76 17.73 17.40
C GLU A 91 4.50 19.07 17.36
N GLN A 92 5.81 19.08 17.61
CA GLN A 92 6.60 20.31 17.51
C GLN A 92 6.53 20.94 16.10
N ILE A 93 6.59 20.12 15.04
CA ILE A 93 6.43 20.58 13.66
C ILE A 93 5.04 21.18 13.44
N LYS A 94 3.99 20.53 13.96
CA LYS A 94 2.60 20.98 13.82
C LYS A 94 2.38 22.34 14.50
N HIS A 95 3.00 22.55 15.65
CA HIS A 95 2.92 23.78 16.43
C HIS A 95 3.92 24.86 15.99
N GLY A 96 4.83 24.54 15.06
CA GLY A 96 5.86 25.48 14.60
C GLY A 96 6.94 25.76 15.64
N GLU A 97 7.13 24.84 16.59
CA GLU A 97 8.08 24.95 17.71
C GLU A 97 9.50 24.47 17.33
N VAL A 98 9.70 24.09 16.07
CA VAL A 98 11.01 23.72 15.53
C VAL A 98 11.70 24.92 14.87
N SER A 99 13.02 24.87 14.72
CA SER A 99 13.77 25.95 14.07
C SER A 99 13.29 26.23 12.64
N ALA A 100 13.45 27.47 12.18
CA ALA A 100 13.05 27.87 10.83
C ALA A 100 13.77 27.05 9.74
N GLU A 101 15.00 26.64 9.99
CA GLU A 101 15.76 25.74 9.12
C GLU A 101 15.14 24.35 9.06
N LEU A 102 14.77 23.78 10.22
CA LEU A 102 14.13 22.47 10.29
C LEU A 102 12.75 22.50 9.63
N MET A 103 11.98 23.59 9.76
CA MET A 103 10.73 23.77 9.02
C MET A 103 10.93 23.73 7.50
N LYS A 104 11.96 24.39 6.96
CA LYS A 104 12.27 24.34 5.52
C LYS A 104 12.58 22.91 5.05
N LEU A 105 13.32 22.14 5.86
CA LEU A 105 13.59 20.73 5.59
C LEU A 105 12.32 19.88 5.64
N VAL A 106 11.41 20.15 6.58
CA VAL A 106 10.10 19.47 6.63
C VAL A 106 9.29 19.73 5.36
N GLU A 107 9.24 20.96 4.89
CA GLU A 107 8.55 21.32 3.64
C GLU A 107 9.15 20.58 2.44
N LEU A 108 10.48 20.55 2.34
CA LEU A 108 11.22 19.86 1.29
C LEU A 108 11.00 18.34 1.34
N ALA A 109 11.08 17.73 2.52
CA ALA A 109 10.88 16.31 2.76
C ALA A 109 9.46 15.85 2.41
N ASN A 110 8.45 16.65 2.77
CA ASN A 110 7.05 16.31 2.55
C ASN A 110 6.70 16.36 1.05
N ASN A 111 7.35 17.25 0.27
CA ASN A 111 7.20 17.37 -1.19
C ASN A 111 5.73 17.42 -1.66
N LYS A 112 4.84 17.97 -0.82
CA LYS A 112 3.39 18.08 -1.07
C LYS A 112 3.03 19.54 -1.33
N LYS A 113 2.24 19.78 -2.38
CA LYS A 113 1.65 21.09 -2.65
C LYS A 113 0.48 21.34 -1.68
N GLY A 114 0.48 22.48 -1.00
CA GLY A 114 -0.63 22.98 -0.17
C GLY A 114 -0.21 23.32 1.27
N LYS A 115 -0.63 24.48 1.76
CA LYS A 115 -0.22 25.07 3.06
C LYS A 115 -0.66 24.29 4.31
N ASN A 116 -1.63 23.37 4.20
CA ASN A 116 -2.28 22.71 5.35
C ASN A 116 -1.89 21.24 5.56
N ARG A 117 -0.83 20.72 4.93
CA ARG A 117 -0.46 19.30 5.07
C ARG A 117 0.73 19.13 5.99
N THR A 118 0.46 18.96 7.28
CA THR A 118 1.44 18.59 8.31
C THR A 118 2.01 17.18 8.05
N LEU A 119 3.26 16.95 8.45
CA LEU A 119 3.89 15.63 8.47
C LEU A 119 3.16 14.73 9.48
N SER A 120 2.85 13.49 9.11
CA SER A 120 2.15 12.54 10.01
C SER A 120 3.11 11.54 10.63
N ASP A 121 2.82 11.12 11.86
CA ASP A 121 3.58 10.13 12.63
C ASP A 121 3.85 8.86 11.82
N ARG A 122 2.82 8.36 11.11
CA ARG A 122 2.95 7.17 10.26
C ARG A 122 3.97 7.36 9.15
N THR A 123 4.00 8.53 8.51
CA THR A 123 4.94 8.82 7.42
C THR A 123 6.36 8.91 7.94
N LEU A 124 6.57 9.66 9.03
CA LEU A 124 7.89 9.81 9.63
C LEU A 124 8.41 8.47 10.18
N GLY A 125 7.57 7.71 10.88
CA GLY A 125 7.91 6.38 11.37
C GLY A 125 8.26 5.41 10.24
N GLN A 126 7.56 5.46 9.10
CA GLN A 126 7.91 4.65 7.94
C GLN A 126 9.30 5.01 7.38
N TRP A 127 9.65 6.31 7.31
CA TRP A 127 10.98 6.73 6.88
C TRP A 127 12.09 6.23 7.80
N VAL A 128 11.85 6.18 9.12
CA VAL A 128 12.80 5.59 10.07
C VAL A 128 13.03 4.11 9.75
N LEU A 129 11.96 3.35 9.52
CA LEU A 129 12.07 1.92 9.16
C LEU A 129 12.77 1.71 7.82
N ASP A 130 12.47 2.54 6.83
CA ASP A 130 13.09 2.48 5.49
C ASP A 130 14.59 2.81 5.56
N TYR A 131 14.98 3.74 6.44
CA TYR A 131 16.37 4.11 6.68
C TYR A 131 17.17 3.00 7.38
N GLU A 132 16.61 2.37 8.41
CA GLU A 132 17.27 1.28 9.14
C GLU A 132 17.42 0.02 8.31
N LYS A 133 16.45 -0.26 7.44
CA LYS A 133 16.51 -1.39 6.50
C LYS A 133 17.62 -1.22 5.45
N ALA A 134 18.11 -0.01 5.24
CA ALA A 134 19.11 0.31 4.25
C ALA A 134 20.50 0.49 4.90
N ASP A 135 21.43 -0.40 4.54
CA ASP A 135 22.76 -0.45 5.14
C ASP A 135 23.72 0.62 4.58
N THR A 136 23.59 0.96 3.29
CA THR A 136 24.49 1.94 2.64
C THR A 136 23.84 3.32 2.48
N PRO A 137 24.63 4.40 2.42
CA PRO A 137 24.12 5.75 2.15
C PRO A 137 23.30 5.83 0.87
N GLU A 138 23.72 5.13 -0.18
CA GLU A 138 23.03 5.09 -1.47
C GLU A 138 21.69 4.35 -1.36
N ALA A 139 21.66 3.24 -0.60
CA ALA A 139 20.43 2.51 -0.35
C ALA A 139 19.44 3.35 0.47
N ARG A 140 19.91 4.17 1.42
CA ARG A 140 19.09 5.09 2.21
C ARG A 140 18.51 6.20 1.34
N LEU A 141 19.33 6.81 0.48
CA LEU A 141 18.88 7.81 -0.48
C LEU A 141 17.79 7.24 -1.40
N LYS A 142 18.01 6.01 -1.89
CA LYS A 142 17.06 5.27 -2.72
C LYS A 142 15.74 4.97 -2.01
N ALA A 143 15.81 4.52 -0.76
CA ALA A 143 14.65 4.17 0.06
C ALA A 143 13.81 5.40 0.43
N LEU A 144 14.48 6.52 0.71
CA LEU A 144 13.82 7.75 1.16
C LEU A 144 13.40 8.68 0.02
N ALA A 145 13.82 8.44 -1.23
CA ALA A 145 13.40 9.26 -2.35
C ALA A 145 11.88 9.18 -2.63
N PRO A 146 11.16 10.31 -2.83
CA PRO A 146 9.75 10.28 -3.20
C PRO A 146 9.55 9.65 -4.57
N MET A 147 8.77 8.57 -4.61
CA MET A 147 8.38 7.92 -5.84
C MET A 147 7.04 8.47 -6.34
N LYS A 148 7.00 8.91 -7.60
CA LYS A 148 5.73 9.12 -8.29
C LYS A 148 5.20 7.77 -8.74
N ARG A 149 3.93 7.51 -8.48
CA ARG A 149 3.22 6.42 -9.15
C ARG A 149 3.30 6.70 -10.65
N MET A 150 3.90 5.79 -11.39
CA MET A 150 3.85 5.84 -12.85
C MET A 150 2.54 5.19 -13.28
N ALA A 151 1.88 5.80 -14.26
CA ALA A 151 0.80 5.13 -14.95
C ALA A 151 1.35 3.84 -15.57
N LYS A 152 0.60 2.74 -15.47
CA LYS A 152 0.92 1.55 -16.28
C LYS A 152 0.88 1.98 -17.74
N LYS A 153 1.87 1.58 -18.53
CA LYS A 153 1.81 1.89 -19.94
C LYS A 153 0.62 1.16 -20.55
N ALA A 154 0.05 1.71 -21.60
CA ALA A 154 -1.11 1.11 -22.26
C ALA A 154 -0.81 -0.33 -22.69
N GLU A 155 0.43 -0.57 -23.14
CA GLU A 155 0.91 -1.87 -23.61
C GLU A 155 1.02 -2.91 -22.49
N ASP A 156 1.20 -2.48 -21.24
CA ASP A 156 1.27 -3.36 -20.06
C ASP A 156 -0.13 -3.78 -19.55
N VAL A 157 -1.20 -3.20 -20.11
CA VAL A 157 -2.59 -3.54 -19.79
C VAL A 157 -3.06 -4.59 -20.79
N TRP A 158 -2.93 -5.87 -20.41
CA TRP A 158 -3.16 -7.02 -21.31
C TRP A 158 -4.48 -6.99 -22.09
N TYR A 159 -5.57 -6.47 -21.50
CA TYR A 159 -6.87 -6.43 -22.14
C TYR A 159 -7.11 -5.18 -22.99
N LEU A 160 -6.24 -4.16 -22.90
CA LEU A 160 -6.48 -2.85 -23.47
C LEU A 160 -6.53 -2.90 -24.99
N SER A 161 -5.65 -3.66 -25.64
CA SER A 161 -5.69 -3.85 -27.10
C SER A 161 -7.01 -4.49 -27.56
N TRP A 162 -7.53 -5.45 -26.79
CA TRP A 162 -8.81 -6.08 -27.10
C TRP A 162 -9.99 -5.12 -26.91
N PHE A 163 -10.02 -4.41 -25.78
CA PHE A 163 -11.03 -3.38 -25.50
C PHE A 163 -11.01 -2.26 -26.56
N LEU A 164 -9.83 -1.77 -26.95
CA LEU A 164 -9.68 -0.75 -27.99
C LEU A 164 -10.15 -1.25 -29.36
N GLY A 165 -10.00 -2.55 -29.65
CA GLY A 165 -10.55 -3.16 -30.87
C GLY A 165 -12.08 -3.09 -30.92
N ILE A 166 -12.76 -3.21 -29.77
CA ILE A 166 -14.22 -3.06 -29.65
C ILE A 166 -14.62 -1.58 -29.70
N PHE A 167 -13.89 -0.73 -28.96
CA PHE A 167 -14.20 0.70 -28.87
C PHE A 167 -13.98 1.46 -30.18
N ARG A 168 -12.96 1.09 -30.97
CA ARG A 168 -12.63 1.76 -32.25
C ARG A 168 -13.49 1.33 -33.43
N GLN A 169 -14.50 0.50 -33.22
CA GLN A 169 -15.44 0.14 -34.28
C GLN A 169 -16.23 1.37 -34.75
N LYS A 170 -16.56 1.44 -36.04
CA LYS A 170 -17.27 2.58 -36.66
C LYS A 170 -18.70 2.81 -36.14
N ASN A 171 -19.16 2.00 -35.19
CA ASN A 171 -20.53 1.98 -34.68
C ASN A 171 -20.81 3.05 -33.60
N ALA A 172 -19.87 3.99 -33.36
CA ALA A 172 -19.99 5.07 -32.38
C ALA A 172 -20.40 4.62 -30.96
N LEU A 173 -19.99 3.41 -30.56
CA LEU A 173 -20.28 2.90 -29.22
C LEU A 173 -19.67 3.82 -28.16
N SER A 174 -20.45 4.17 -27.14
CA SER A 174 -19.91 4.88 -25.99
C SER A 174 -18.91 3.98 -25.25
N VAL A 175 -17.98 4.60 -24.50
CA VAL A 175 -17.02 3.85 -23.65
C VAL A 175 -17.74 2.85 -22.74
N ALA A 176 -18.91 3.22 -22.20
CA ALA A 176 -19.71 2.36 -21.35
C ALA A 176 -20.30 1.16 -22.10
N GLU A 177 -20.80 1.36 -23.33
CA GLU A 177 -21.34 0.27 -24.15
C GLU A 177 -20.24 -0.66 -24.65
N SER A 178 -19.12 -0.13 -25.13
CA SER A 178 -17.95 -0.94 -25.51
C SER A 178 -17.44 -1.76 -24.33
N TYR A 179 -17.49 -1.22 -23.10
CA TYR A 179 -17.12 -1.97 -21.90
C TYR A 179 -18.11 -3.11 -21.59
N ARG A 180 -19.42 -2.88 -21.75
CA ARG A 180 -20.43 -3.95 -21.62
C ARG A 180 -20.19 -5.08 -22.62
N TYR A 181 -19.94 -4.74 -23.89
CA TYR A 181 -19.60 -5.72 -24.93
C TYR A 181 -18.31 -6.47 -24.61
N PHE A 182 -17.26 -5.75 -24.19
CA PHE A 182 -15.99 -6.35 -23.79
C PHE A 182 -16.16 -7.38 -22.66
N VAL A 183 -16.95 -7.07 -21.62
CA VAL A 183 -17.25 -8.02 -20.54
C VAL A 183 -18.07 -9.22 -21.04
N GLN A 184 -19.04 -9.00 -21.92
CA GLN A 184 -19.86 -10.08 -22.48
C GLN A 184 -19.05 -11.03 -23.38
N SER A 185 -18.20 -10.48 -24.25
CA SER A 185 -17.26 -11.24 -25.09
C SER A 185 -16.21 -11.97 -24.26
N GLY A 186 -15.72 -11.35 -23.18
CA GLY A 186 -14.82 -11.96 -22.20
C GLY A 186 -15.43 -13.20 -21.53
N ARG A 187 -16.70 -13.12 -21.10
CA ARG A 187 -17.41 -14.26 -20.52
C ARG A 187 -17.56 -15.42 -21.50
N ASN A 188 -17.95 -15.13 -22.75
CA ASN A 188 -18.16 -16.14 -23.79
C ASN A 188 -16.85 -16.84 -24.23
N ALA A 189 -15.72 -16.14 -24.17
CA ALA A 189 -14.39 -16.71 -24.45
C ALA A 189 -13.91 -17.68 -23.36
N ILE A 190 -14.30 -17.45 -22.11
CA ILE A 190 -13.97 -18.30 -20.95
C ILE A 190 -14.86 -19.56 -20.92
N THR A 191 -16.12 -19.47 -21.32
CA THR A 191 -17.03 -20.63 -21.36
C THR A 191 -16.80 -21.60 -22.51
N ASN A 192 -16.13 -21.18 -23.60
CA ASN A 192 -15.98 -21.99 -24.83
C ASN A 192 -14.54 -22.48 -25.11
N SER A 193 -13.61 -22.39 -24.14
CA SER A 193 -12.23 -22.88 -24.29
C SER A 193 -11.80 -23.77 -23.12
N PRO A 194 -11.41 -25.05 -23.32
CA PRO A 194 -11.12 -25.99 -22.23
C PRO A 194 -9.79 -25.72 -21.48
N ILE A 195 -9.05 -24.64 -21.79
CA ILE A 195 -7.73 -24.35 -21.19
C ILE A 195 -7.78 -23.16 -20.19
N CYS A 196 -8.90 -22.47 -20.03
CA CYS A 196 -8.99 -21.30 -19.14
C CYS A 196 -9.58 -21.61 -17.75
N LEU A 197 -9.05 -22.65 -17.09
CA LEU A 197 -9.11 -22.78 -15.62
C LEU A 197 -7.71 -22.68 -15.04
N GLN A 198 -7.06 -21.53 -15.22
CA GLN A 198 -6.21 -21.04 -14.16
C GLN A 198 -6.87 -19.79 -13.56
N PRO A 199 -7.34 -19.85 -12.31
CA PRO A 199 -7.81 -18.67 -11.61
C PRO A 199 -6.58 -17.80 -11.34
N TYR A 200 -6.32 -16.82 -12.21
CA TYR A 200 -5.35 -15.79 -11.91
C TYR A 200 -5.95 -14.89 -10.83
N PRO A 201 -5.33 -14.79 -9.64
CA PRO A 201 -5.95 -14.23 -8.45
C PRO A 201 -6.21 -12.73 -8.64
N VAL A 202 -7.44 -12.33 -8.28
CA VAL A 202 -7.95 -10.95 -8.21
C VAL A 202 -7.42 -10.24 -6.97
#